data_AF-A0AAE0RYG9-F1
#
_entry.id   AF-A0AAE0RYG9-F1
#
_cell.length_a   1.000
_cell.length_b   1.000
_cell.length_c   1.000
_cell.angle_alpha   90.00
_cell.angle_beta   90.00
_cell.angle_gamma   90.00
#
_symmetry.space_group_name_H-M   'P 1'
#
loop_
_entity.id
_entity.type
_entity.pdbx_description
1 polymer ?
#
loop_
_entity_poly.entity_id
_entity_poly.type
_entity_poly.pdbx_seq_one_letter_code
_entity_poly.pdbx_strand_id
1 'polypeptide(L)'
;MVTYQYCYVWSLEIPMLVTYHYCYVWSSEISIMVIYQYCYVWSLEIPIMVTYQYCYVWSSEIPIMVTYQYCYVWSLEIPMLVTYQYCNVWSSEIPIMVTYNYCYVWSLEIPMLVTYQYCYVWSLEILMLVTYQYCCVWSLEIPMLITYQYCYVWSLQIPMLVTYQNCYDWSLEIPMLVTYQYCYVWSLKIPMLFTYQYCYVWSLEIPMLVTYQYCYVWSLEIPMLVTYQNCYDWSLEIPMLVTYQYCYVWSLKIPMLFTYQYCYVWSLEIPMLVTYQYCYVW
;
A
#
# COMPACT_ATOMS: atom_id res chain seq x y z
N MET A 1 25.06 25.36 -24.06
CA MET A 1 25.17 25.11 -22.62
C MET A 1 25.53 26.43 -21.98
N VAL A 2 24.64 27.00 -21.18
CA VAL A 2 24.92 28.22 -20.42
C VAL A 2 25.00 27.84 -18.94
N THR A 3 26.03 28.28 -18.23
CA THR A 3 26.23 27.99 -16.82
C THR A 3 26.13 29.29 -16.02
N TYR A 4 25.19 29.36 -15.08
CA TYR A 4 25.04 30.51 -14.19
C TYR A 4 25.43 30.11 -12.77
N GLN A 5 26.34 30.87 -12.16
CA GLN A 5 26.85 30.59 -10.83
C GLN A 5 25.91 31.09 -9.72
N TYR A 6 25.36 32.29 -9.89
CA TYR A 6 24.31 32.87 -9.05
C TYR A 6 23.25 33.50 -9.93
N CYS A 7 21.98 33.28 -9.61
CA CYS A 7 20.87 33.79 -10.39
C CYS A 7 19.65 34.12 -9.52
N TYR A 8 19.06 35.26 -9.85
CA TYR A 8 17.71 35.64 -9.44
C TYR A 8 16.90 35.76 -10.73
N VAL A 9 16.05 34.78 -10.98
CA VAL A 9 15.26 34.72 -12.20
C VAL A 9 13.82 35.12 -11.87
N TRP A 10 13.41 36.27 -12.41
CA TRP A 10 12.03 36.73 -12.32
C TRP A 10 11.18 36.14 -13.44
N SER A 11 11.65 36.24 -14.68
CA SER A 11 11.15 35.50 -15.84
C SER A 11 12.34 35.24 -16.77
N LEU A 12 12.38 34.05 -17.38
CA LEU A 12 13.43 33.69 -18.32
C LEU A 12 12.83 32.86 -19.42
N GLU A 13 12.98 33.36 -20.64
CA GLU A 13 12.57 32.66 -21.85
C GLU A 13 13.80 32.05 -22.55
N ILE A 14 13.74 30.73 -22.70
CA ILE A 14 14.43 29.89 -23.68
C ILE A 14 15.96 29.93 -23.70
N PRO A 15 16.55 28.99 -22.94
CA PRO A 15 17.83 28.39 -23.31
C PRO A 15 17.72 26.86 -23.50
N MET A 16 18.42 26.32 -24.52
CA MET A 16 18.40 24.89 -24.91
C MET A 16 18.95 23.94 -23.84
N LEU A 17 19.94 24.39 -23.07
CA LEU A 17 20.57 23.63 -21.97
C LEU A 17 21.19 24.62 -20.99
N VAL A 18 20.70 24.62 -19.75
CA VAL A 18 21.23 25.50 -18.69
C VAL A 18 21.53 24.75 -17.42
N THR A 19 22.66 25.11 -16.83
CA THR A 19 23.02 24.71 -15.49
C THR A 19 23.03 25.94 -14.58
N TYR A 20 22.32 25.83 -13.47
CA TYR A 20 22.23 26.84 -12.42
C TYR A 20 22.87 26.25 -11.16
N HIS A 21 23.86 26.93 -10.59
CA HIS A 21 24.46 26.51 -9.33
C HIS A 21 23.62 26.96 -8.14
N TYR A 22 23.44 28.27 -7.94
CA TYR A 22 22.60 28.83 -6.88
C TYR A 22 21.54 29.74 -7.47
N CYS A 23 20.27 29.32 -7.40
CA CYS A 23 19.17 30.04 -8.04
C CYS A 23 17.96 30.27 -7.16
N TYR A 24 17.44 31.48 -7.18
CA TYR A 24 16.07 31.78 -6.78
C TYR A 24 15.26 32.01 -8.05
N VAL A 25 14.30 31.13 -8.32
CA VAL A 25 13.44 31.20 -9.49
C VAL A 25 12.04 31.52 -9.02
N TRP A 26 11.52 32.66 -9.44
CA TRP A 26 10.17 33.08 -9.11
C TRP A 26 9.17 32.48 -10.10
N SER A 27 9.42 32.69 -11.39
CA SER A 27 8.72 32.01 -12.48
C SER A 27 9.70 31.75 -13.62
N SER A 28 9.59 30.60 -14.28
CA SER A 28 10.30 30.32 -15.53
C SER A 28 9.38 29.60 -16.49
N GLU A 29 9.33 30.08 -17.73
CA GLU A 29 8.53 29.50 -18.80
C GLU A 29 9.46 28.79 -19.79
N ILE A 30 9.11 27.55 -20.12
CA ILE A 30 9.59 26.80 -21.28
C ILE A 30 11.11 26.63 -21.36
N SER A 31 11.56 25.43 -20.99
CA SER A 31 12.96 25.00 -21.18
C SER A 31 13.04 23.52 -21.55
N ILE A 32 14.03 23.16 -22.39
CA ILE A 32 14.20 21.78 -22.85
C ILE A 32 14.92 20.94 -21.79
N MET A 33 16.05 21.43 -21.28
CA MET A 33 16.82 20.74 -20.25
C MET A 33 17.42 21.74 -19.26
N VAL A 34 17.07 21.58 -17.98
CA VAL A 34 17.60 22.43 -16.91
C VAL A 34 18.16 21.59 -15.77
N ILE A 35 19.34 22.00 -15.29
CA ILE A 35 20.02 21.40 -14.15
C ILE A 35 20.17 22.46 -13.07
N TYR A 36 19.52 22.26 -11.93
CA TYR A 36 19.68 23.08 -10.75
C TYR A 36 20.49 22.32 -9.70
N GLN A 37 21.58 22.90 -9.20
CA GLN A 37 22.31 22.32 -8.07
C GLN A 37 21.67 22.70 -6.74
N TYR A 38 21.50 24.00 -6.48
CA TYR A 38 20.85 24.54 -5.30
C TYR A 38 19.81 25.57 -5.74
N CYS A 39 18.53 25.31 -5.46
CA CYS A 39 17.49 26.25 -5.84
C CYS A 39 16.31 26.35 -4.89
N TYR A 40 15.71 27.53 -4.89
CA TYR A 40 14.37 27.78 -4.40
C TYR A 40 13.52 28.16 -5.60
N VAL A 41 12.51 27.34 -5.89
CA VAL A 41 11.61 27.51 -7.03
C VAL A 41 10.23 27.79 -6.48
N TRP A 42 9.68 28.94 -6.85
CA TRP A 42 8.32 29.30 -6.46
C TRP A 42 7.32 28.66 -7.41
N SER A 43 7.37 28.99 -8.70
CA SER A 43 6.60 28.31 -9.73
C SER A 43 7.47 27.97 -10.93
N LEU A 44 7.16 26.85 -11.57
CA LEU A 44 7.83 26.42 -12.79
C LEU A 44 6.82 25.79 -13.74
N GLU A 45 6.74 26.34 -14.96
CA GLU A 45 5.74 25.95 -15.95
C GLU A 45 6.43 25.31 -17.17
N ILE A 46 5.92 24.14 -17.57
CA ILE A 46 6.20 23.49 -18.86
C ILE A 46 7.70 23.23 -19.15
N PRO A 47 8.45 22.55 -18.27
CA PRO A 47 9.75 22.03 -18.66
C PRO A 47 9.62 20.63 -19.30
N ILE A 48 10.51 20.34 -20.26
CA ILE A 48 10.60 18.98 -20.82
C ILE A 48 11.38 18.08 -19.86
N MET A 49 12.63 18.44 -19.52
CA MET A 49 13.44 17.70 -18.55
C MET A 49 14.08 18.62 -17.51
N VAL A 50 13.87 18.31 -16.23
CA VAL A 50 14.51 19.04 -15.13
C VAL A 50 15.21 18.09 -14.19
N THR A 51 16.41 18.49 -13.77
CA THR A 51 17.17 17.78 -12.75
C THR A 51 17.51 18.75 -11.62
N TYR A 52 17.17 18.36 -10.40
CA TYR A 52 17.40 19.12 -9.18
C TYR A 52 18.29 18.31 -8.25
N GLN A 53 19.42 18.86 -7.80
CA GLN A 53 20.25 18.22 -6.79
C GLN A 53 19.73 18.54 -5.39
N TYR A 54 19.62 19.82 -5.03
CA TYR A 54 19.09 20.30 -3.76
C TYR A 54 18.07 21.39 -4.04
N CYS A 55 16.81 21.16 -3.67
CA CYS A 55 15.78 22.14 -3.97
C CYS A 55 14.66 22.23 -2.95
N TYR A 56 14.06 23.42 -2.91
CA TYR A 56 12.74 23.65 -2.35
C TYR A 56 11.85 24.11 -3.50
N VAL A 57 10.81 23.34 -3.79
CA VAL A 57 9.84 23.63 -4.85
C VAL A 57 8.50 23.90 -4.19
N TRP A 58 7.96 25.09 -4.42
CA TRP A 58 6.65 25.44 -3.91
C TRP A 58 5.55 24.90 -4.82
N SER A 59 5.59 25.23 -6.11
CA SER A 59 4.71 24.60 -7.10
C SER A 59 5.46 24.32 -8.40
N SER A 60 5.05 23.27 -9.10
CA SER A 60 5.48 23.01 -10.47
C SER A 60 4.36 22.35 -11.26
N GLU A 61 4.13 22.87 -12.46
CA GLU A 61 3.02 22.45 -13.32
C GLU A 61 3.54 21.85 -14.63
N ILE A 62 2.95 20.71 -14.99
CA ILE A 62 3.08 20.07 -16.30
C ILE A 62 4.55 19.77 -16.72
N PRO A 63 5.41 19.20 -15.85
CA PRO A 63 6.70 18.73 -16.31
C PRO A 63 6.59 17.34 -16.99
N ILE A 64 7.34 17.13 -18.07
CA ILE A 64 7.38 15.80 -18.69
C ILE A 64 8.26 14.85 -17.87
N MET A 65 9.50 15.24 -17.58
CA MET A 65 10.41 14.42 -16.78
C MET A 65 11.11 15.25 -15.71
N VAL A 66 10.98 14.84 -14.45
CA VAL A 66 11.67 15.48 -13.34
C VAL A 66 12.46 14.49 -12.52
N THR A 67 13.68 14.87 -12.17
CA THR A 67 14.53 14.12 -11.26
C THR A 67 14.96 15.01 -10.11
N TYR A 68 14.75 14.53 -8.89
CA TYR A 68 15.09 15.20 -7.64
C TYR A 68 16.04 14.30 -6.84
N GLN A 69 17.21 14.81 -6.47
CA GLN A 69 18.11 14.09 -5.56
C GLN A 69 17.73 14.35 -4.10
N TYR A 70 17.71 15.62 -3.67
CA TYR A 70 17.27 16.05 -2.35
C TYR A 70 16.27 17.19 -2.51
N CYS A 71 15.04 16.99 -2.04
CA CYS A 71 14.01 18.00 -2.23
C CYS A 71 12.97 18.07 -1.12
N TYR A 72 12.40 19.26 -1.01
CA TYR A 72 11.12 19.50 -0.36
C TYR A 72 10.18 20.04 -1.43
N VAL A 73 9.11 19.32 -1.71
CA VAL A 73 8.11 19.68 -2.71
C VAL A 73 6.80 19.92 -2.00
N TRP A 74 6.26 21.13 -2.17
CA TRP A 74 4.99 21.49 -1.58
C TRP A 74 3.82 21.02 -2.45
N SER A 75 3.75 21.44 -3.72
CA SER A 75 2.79 20.89 -4.68
C SER A 75 3.44 20.57 -6.02
N LEU A 76 2.95 19.52 -6.66
CA LEU A 76 3.39 19.12 -7.99
C LEU A 76 2.22 18.53 -8.78
N GLU A 77 1.91 19.15 -9.91
CA GLU A 77 0.69 18.87 -10.68
C GLU A 77 1.02 18.34 -12.08
N ILE A 78 0.34 17.25 -12.46
CA ILE A 78 0.32 16.66 -13.80
C ILE A 78 1.72 16.34 -14.37
N PRO A 79 2.63 15.70 -13.61
CA PRO A 79 3.86 15.23 -14.20
C PRO A 79 3.66 13.92 -14.98
N MET A 80 4.43 13.72 -16.05
CA MET A 80 4.44 12.42 -16.73
C MET A 80 5.34 11.42 -16.00
N LEU A 81 6.60 11.77 -15.71
CA LEU A 81 7.56 10.92 -15.02
C LEU A 81 8.32 11.70 -13.94
N VAL A 82 8.27 11.22 -12.70
CA VAL A 82 9.01 11.82 -11.59
C VAL A 82 9.85 10.79 -10.87
N THR A 83 11.10 11.16 -10.59
CA THR A 83 12.00 10.35 -9.79
C THR A 83 12.55 11.15 -8.62
N TYR A 84 12.43 10.59 -7.42
CA TYR A 84 12.89 11.18 -6.17
C TYR A 84 13.88 10.23 -5.49
N GLN A 85 15.08 10.73 -5.17
CA GLN A 85 16.02 9.95 -4.35
C GLN A 85 15.75 10.15 -2.85
N TYR A 86 15.74 11.40 -2.38
CA TYR A 86 15.42 11.79 -1.02
C TYR A 86 14.45 12.96 -1.05
N CYS A 87 13.23 12.77 -0.55
CA CYS A 87 12.23 13.82 -0.64
C CYS A 87 11.24 13.87 0.52
N ASN A 88 10.76 15.07 0.78
CA ASN A 88 9.51 15.29 1.49
C ASN A 88 8.53 15.92 0.50
N VAL A 89 7.44 15.22 0.21
CA VAL A 89 6.38 15.66 -0.69
C VAL A 89 5.12 15.91 0.12
N TRP A 90 4.60 17.13 0.04
CA TRP A 90 3.38 17.50 0.73
C TRP A 90 2.14 17.10 -0.07
N SER A 91 2.01 17.57 -1.31
CA SER A 91 0.98 17.10 -2.23
C SER A 91 1.54 16.86 -3.63
N SER A 92 0.97 15.88 -4.31
CA SER A 92 1.18 15.71 -5.75
C SER A 92 -0.04 15.08 -6.41
N GLU A 93 -0.45 15.64 -7.52
CA GLU A 93 -1.70 15.30 -8.20
C GLU A 93 -1.45 14.80 -9.62
N ILE A 94 -2.16 13.73 -9.97
CA ILE A 94 -2.26 13.18 -11.33
C ILE A 94 -0.89 12.83 -11.95
N PRO A 95 0.06 12.22 -11.23
CA PRO A 95 1.28 11.78 -11.87
C PRO A 95 1.07 10.46 -12.64
N ILE A 96 1.64 10.32 -13.83
CA ILE A 96 1.54 9.03 -14.54
C ILE A 96 2.47 8.00 -13.91
N MET A 97 3.74 8.33 -13.71
CA MET A 97 4.71 7.42 -13.12
C MET A 97 5.59 8.13 -12.10
N VAL A 98 5.64 7.58 -10.88
CA VAL A 98 6.50 8.10 -9.82
C VAL A 98 7.36 7.02 -9.20
N THR A 99 8.64 7.33 -9.02
CA THR A 99 9.57 6.46 -8.31
C THR A 99 10.19 7.21 -7.13
N TYR A 100 10.04 6.67 -5.93
CA TYR A 100 10.61 7.19 -4.70
C TYR A 100 11.60 6.19 -4.11
N ASN A 101 12.84 6.62 -3.85
CA ASN A 101 13.79 5.80 -3.11
C ASN A 101 13.61 5.99 -1.60
N TYR A 102 13.79 7.20 -1.09
CA TYR A 102 13.57 7.55 0.32
C TYR A 102 12.63 8.74 0.41
N CYS A 103 11.46 8.55 1.01
CA CYS A 103 10.47 9.62 1.03
C CYS A 103 9.58 9.68 2.26
N TYR A 104 9.12 10.89 2.55
CA TYR A 104 7.94 11.17 3.33
C TYR A 104 6.91 11.80 2.40
N VAL A 105 5.77 11.14 2.21
CA VAL A 105 4.67 11.62 1.36
C VAL A 105 3.47 11.87 2.24
N TRP A 106 2.98 13.11 2.24
CA TRP A 106 1.79 13.47 2.99
C TRP A 106 0.54 13.11 2.21
N SER A 107 0.39 13.61 0.99
CA SER A 107 -0.75 13.30 0.13
C SER A 107 -0.29 13.08 -1.31
N LEU A 108 -0.85 12.06 -1.97
CA LEU A 108 -0.67 11.87 -3.39
C LEU A 108 -1.92 11.23 -3.99
N GLU A 109 -2.44 11.86 -5.04
CA GLU A 109 -3.77 11.61 -5.59
C GLU A 109 -3.71 11.22 -7.07
N ILE A 110 -4.52 10.22 -7.45
CA ILE A 110 -4.73 9.79 -8.83
C ILE A 110 -3.45 9.40 -9.61
N PRO A 111 -2.49 8.67 -9.01
CA PRO A 111 -1.38 8.15 -9.78
C PRO A 111 -1.73 6.89 -10.58
N MET A 112 -1.10 6.74 -11.74
CA MET A 112 -1.21 5.49 -12.51
C MET A 112 -0.21 4.42 -12.01
N LEU A 113 1.06 4.76 -11.85
CA LEU A 113 2.09 3.84 -11.37
C LEU A 113 2.97 4.50 -10.30
N VAL A 114 3.05 3.88 -9.13
CA VAL A 114 3.95 4.34 -8.06
C VAL A 114 4.84 3.21 -7.55
N THR A 115 6.12 3.53 -7.39
CA THR A 115 7.10 2.63 -6.81
C THR A 115 7.82 3.31 -5.65
N TYR A 116 7.88 2.63 -4.51
CA TYR A 116 8.52 3.10 -3.29
C TYR A 116 9.54 2.07 -2.81
N GLN A 117 10.79 2.48 -2.58
CA GLN A 117 11.77 1.63 -1.90
C GLN A 117 11.64 1.75 -0.38
N TYR A 118 11.75 2.96 0.15
CA TYR A 118 11.62 3.28 1.57
C TYR A 118 10.72 4.50 1.74
N CYS A 119 9.59 4.33 2.41
CA CYS A 119 8.63 5.42 2.54
C CYS A 119 7.85 5.44 3.84
N TYR A 120 7.47 6.66 4.22
CA TYR A 120 6.38 6.93 5.13
C TYR A 120 5.31 7.68 4.36
N VAL A 121 4.11 7.12 4.34
CA VAL A 121 2.99 7.63 3.56
C VAL A 121 1.82 7.90 4.49
N TRP A 122 1.32 9.12 4.47
CA TRP A 122 0.17 9.50 5.28
C TRP A 122 -1.15 9.16 4.59
N SER A 123 -1.39 9.67 3.40
CA SER A 123 -2.60 9.38 2.64
C SER A 123 -2.31 9.22 1.15
N LEU A 124 -2.94 8.23 0.54
CA LEU A 124 -2.96 8.04 -0.91
C LEU A 124 -4.36 7.67 -1.35
N GLU A 125 -4.80 8.28 -2.44
CA GLU A 125 -6.15 8.09 -2.98
C GLU A 125 -6.07 7.72 -4.47
N ILE A 126 -6.92 6.76 -4.85
CA ILE A 126 -7.19 6.36 -6.25
C ILE A 126 -5.91 5.99 -6.99
N LEU A 127 -5.42 4.76 -6.81
CA LEU A 127 -4.19 4.30 -7.47
C LEU A 127 -4.46 3.10 -8.36
N MET A 128 -3.83 3.06 -9.54
CA MET A 128 -3.94 1.89 -10.42
C MET A 128 -2.94 0.80 -10.04
N LEU A 129 -1.65 1.13 -9.87
CA LEU A 129 -0.62 0.15 -9.52
C LEU A 129 0.40 0.74 -8.55
N VAL A 130 0.58 0.09 -7.39
CA VAL A 130 1.51 0.53 -6.35
C VAL A 130 2.42 -0.61 -5.91
N THR A 131 3.70 -0.31 -5.77
CA THR A 131 4.70 -1.25 -5.27
C THR A 131 5.51 -0.64 -4.14
N TYR A 132 5.63 -1.36 -3.04
CA TYR A 132 6.39 -0.98 -1.86
C TYR A 132 7.39 -2.06 -1.49
N GLN A 133 8.66 -1.68 -1.31
CA GLN A 133 9.64 -2.56 -0.69
C GLN A 133 9.57 -2.46 0.84
N TYR A 134 9.75 -1.26 1.40
CA TYR A 134 9.66 -0.98 2.83
C TYR A 134 8.80 0.25 3.07
N CYS A 135 7.72 0.09 3.83
CA CYS A 135 6.80 1.20 4.03
C CYS A 135 6.11 1.20 5.40
N CYS A 136 5.73 2.40 5.81
CA CYS A 136 4.68 2.63 6.81
C CYS A 136 3.59 3.47 6.12
N VAL A 137 2.38 2.93 6.05
CA VAL A 137 1.23 3.54 5.40
C VAL A 137 0.15 3.80 6.43
N TRP A 138 -0.28 5.04 6.55
CA TRP A 138 -1.36 5.40 7.47
C TRP A 138 -2.74 5.17 6.85
N SER A 139 -2.98 5.68 5.66
CA SER A 139 -4.26 5.50 4.96
C SER A 139 -4.06 5.34 3.46
N LEU A 140 -4.86 4.46 2.89
CA LEU A 140 -4.82 4.15 1.46
C LEU A 140 -6.21 3.76 0.97
N GLU A 141 -6.73 4.53 0.00
CA GLU A 141 -8.11 4.41 -0.46
C GLU A 141 -8.17 4.08 -1.95
N ILE A 142 -9.03 3.10 -2.28
CA ILE A 142 -9.38 2.69 -3.65
C ILE A 142 -8.16 2.34 -4.52
N PRO A 143 -7.23 1.49 -4.04
CA PRO A 143 -6.16 0.99 -4.90
C PRO A 143 -6.62 -0.22 -5.73
N MET A 144 -6.26 -0.26 -7.01
CA MET A 144 -6.57 -1.40 -7.87
C MET A 144 -5.60 -2.56 -7.64
N LEU A 145 -4.29 -2.32 -7.64
CA LEU A 145 -3.30 -3.38 -7.42
C LEU A 145 -2.14 -2.89 -6.55
N ILE A 146 -1.89 -3.60 -5.45
CA ILE A 146 -0.78 -3.29 -4.56
C ILE A 146 0.06 -4.51 -4.26
N THR A 147 1.37 -4.27 -4.24
CA THR A 147 2.36 -5.23 -3.78
C THR A 147 3.21 -4.63 -2.67
N TYR A 148 3.31 -5.34 -1.55
CA TYR A 148 4.13 -4.98 -0.40
C TYR A 148 5.14 -6.10 -0.10
N GLN A 149 6.42 -5.75 0.02
CA GLN A 149 7.41 -6.69 0.56
C GLN A 149 7.46 -6.63 2.09
N TYR A 150 7.64 -5.44 2.67
CA TYR A 150 7.63 -5.20 4.11
C TYR A 150 6.81 -3.95 4.41
N CYS A 151 5.78 -4.10 5.24
CA CYS A 151 4.88 -2.99 5.51
C CYS A 151 4.29 -3.00 6.92
N TYR A 152 3.95 -1.79 7.36
CA TYR A 152 3.01 -1.53 8.43
C TYR A 152 1.88 -0.70 7.83
N VAL A 153 0.66 -1.23 7.81
CA VAL A 153 -0.51 -0.56 7.23
C VAL A 153 -1.54 -0.31 8.32
N TRP A 154 -1.89 0.95 8.53
CA TRP A 154 -2.88 1.30 9.55
C TRP A 154 -4.31 1.16 9.03
N SER A 155 -4.59 1.69 7.84
CA SER A 155 -5.91 1.56 7.22
C SER A 155 -5.80 1.43 5.72
N LEU A 156 -6.56 0.49 5.16
CA LEU A 156 -6.62 0.27 3.73
C LEU A 156 -8.05 -0.10 3.31
N GLN A 157 -8.62 0.68 2.41
CA GLN A 157 -10.03 0.61 2.05
C GLN A 157 -10.22 0.30 0.57
N ILE A 158 -11.11 -0.66 0.30
CA ILE A 158 -11.59 -1.04 -1.04
C ILE A 158 -10.45 -1.41 -2.01
N PRO A 159 -9.48 -2.26 -1.63
CA PRO A 159 -8.52 -2.74 -2.60
C PRO A 159 -9.10 -3.85 -3.49
N MET A 160 -8.74 -3.83 -4.78
CA MET A 160 -9.10 -4.93 -5.67
C MET A 160 -8.14 -6.12 -5.54
N LEU A 161 -6.82 -5.89 -5.63
CA LEU A 161 -5.81 -6.94 -5.42
C LEU A 161 -4.71 -6.46 -4.49
N VAL A 162 -4.43 -7.20 -3.42
CA VAL A 162 -3.26 -6.94 -2.57
C VAL A 162 -2.42 -8.19 -2.37
N THR A 163 -1.11 -8.03 -2.50
CA THR A 163 -0.15 -9.08 -2.17
C THR A 163 0.86 -8.58 -1.14
N TYR A 164 0.98 -9.30 -0.05
CA TYR A 164 1.89 -9.01 1.05
C TYR A 164 2.88 -10.17 1.23
N GLN A 165 4.18 -9.84 1.30
CA GLN A 165 5.18 -10.80 1.77
C GLN A 165 5.27 -10.79 3.30
N ASN A 166 5.59 -9.65 3.90
CA ASN A 166 5.62 -9.48 5.35
C ASN A 166 4.86 -8.20 5.73
N CYS A 167 3.88 -8.32 6.62
CA CYS A 167 3.02 -7.19 6.96
C CYS A 167 2.51 -7.23 8.40
N TYR A 168 2.20 -6.02 8.87
CA TYR A 168 1.43 -5.76 10.07
C TYR A 168 0.30 -4.80 9.69
N ASP A 169 -0.91 -5.34 9.63
CA ASP A 169 -2.08 -4.61 9.16
C ASP A 169 -3.07 -4.40 10.30
N TRP A 170 -3.44 -3.16 10.52
CA TRP A 170 -4.36 -2.80 11.60
C TRP A 170 -5.82 -2.92 11.15
N SER A 171 -6.16 -2.33 9.99
CA SER A 171 -7.52 -2.41 9.47
C SER A 171 -7.55 -2.48 7.95
N LEU A 172 -8.35 -3.42 7.44
CA LEU A 172 -8.59 -3.65 6.02
C LEU A 172 -10.08 -3.84 5.78
N GLU A 173 -10.64 -3.00 4.90
CA GLU A 173 -12.09 -2.97 4.65
C GLU A 173 -12.41 -3.22 3.17
N ILE A 174 -13.36 -4.12 2.95
CA ILE A 174 -13.91 -4.50 1.63
C ILE A 174 -12.82 -4.90 0.59
N PRO A 175 -11.85 -5.75 0.96
CA PRO A 175 -10.87 -6.23 -0.01
C PRO A 175 -11.43 -7.37 -0.88
N MET A 176 -11.19 -7.30 -2.19
CA MET A 176 -11.66 -8.33 -3.13
C MET A 176 -10.76 -9.57 -3.13
N LEU A 177 -9.45 -9.41 -3.35
CA LEU A 177 -8.51 -10.53 -3.35
C LEU A 177 -7.23 -10.15 -2.62
N VAL A 178 -6.89 -10.91 -1.58
CA VAL A 178 -5.66 -10.67 -0.82
C VAL A 178 -4.87 -11.94 -0.60
N THR A 179 -3.56 -11.80 -0.75
CA THR A 179 -2.60 -12.88 -0.51
C THR A 179 -1.54 -12.43 0.49
N TYR A 180 -1.32 -13.25 1.51
CA TYR A 180 -0.34 -13.02 2.56
C TYR A 180 0.62 -14.21 2.64
N GLN A 181 1.93 -13.92 2.66
CA GLN A 181 2.92 -14.92 3.04
C GLN A 181 3.09 -14.95 4.57
N TYR A 182 3.44 -13.82 5.18
CA TYR A 182 3.56 -13.66 6.64
C TYR A 182 2.83 -12.40 7.08
N CYS A 183 1.90 -12.55 8.01
CA CYS A 183 1.12 -11.40 8.47
C CYS A 183 0.69 -11.44 9.94
N TYR A 184 0.56 -10.24 10.49
CA TYR A 184 -0.23 -9.97 11.67
C TYR A 184 -1.36 -9.03 11.27
N VAL A 185 -2.60 -9.49 11.37
CA VAL A 185 -3.77 -8.70 11.00
C VAL A 185 -4.67 -8.50 12.20
N TRP A 186 -4.97 -7.25 12.53
CA TRP A 186 -5.83 -6.92 13.64
C TRP A 186 -7.31 -7.00 13.28
N SER A 187 -7.72 -6.36 12.19
CA SER A 187 -9.12 -6.39 11.76
C SER A 187 -9.28 -6.43 10.24
N LEU A 188 -10.20 -7.28 9.80
CA LEU A 188 -10.58 -7.47 8.41
C LEU A 188 -12.10 -7.54 8.28
N LYS A 189 -12.67 -6.70 7.41
CA LYS A 189 -14.12 -6.63 7.22
C LYS A 189 -14.52 -6.87 5.78
N ILE A 190 -15.52 -7.73 5.60
CA ILE A 190 -16.13 -8.10 4.32
C ILE A 190 -15.08 -8.51 3.27
N PRO A 191 -14.13 -9.41 3.60
CA PRO A 191 -13.18 -9.91 2.63
C PRO A 191 -13.83 -10.91 1.66
N MET A 192 -13.56 -10.80 0.36
CA MET A 192 -14.08 -11.77 -0.62
C MET A 192 -13.20 -13.03 -0.73
N LEU A 193 -11.95 -12.93 -1.17
CA LEU A 193 -11.06 -14.09 -1.31
C LEU A 193 -9.70 -13.86 -0.68
N PHE A 194 -9.31 -14.75 0.23
CA PHE A 194 -8.08 -14.64 1.00
C PHE A 194 -7.27 -15.92 1.00
N THR A 195 -5.96 -15.74 0.85
CA THR A 195 -5.00 -16.84 1.03
C THR A 195 -3.88 -16.41 1.97
N TYR A 196 -3.70 -17.17 3.05
CA TYR A 196 -2.67 -16.96 4.05
C TYR A 196 -1.74 -18.17 4.12
N GLN A 197 -0.44 -17.92 4.08
CA GLN A 197 0.54 -18.97 4.37
C GLN A 197 0.82 -19.05 5.87
N TYR A 198 1.27 -17.97 6.50
CA TYR A 198 1.52 -17.88 7.94
C TYR A 198 0.89 -16.61 8.50
N CYS A 199 -0.02 -16.76 9.46
CA CYS A 199 -0.74 -15.60 9.96
C CYS A 199 -1.13 -15.66 11.44
N TYR A 200 -1.22 -14.48 12.01
CA TYR A 200 -1.95 -14.21 13.25
C TYR A 200 -3.07 -13.23 12.91
N VAL A 201 -4.32 -13.63 13.12
CA VAL A 201 -5.50 -12.82 12.81
C VAL A 201 -6.30 -12.62 14.08
N TRP A 202 -6.55 -11.36 14.45
CA TRP A 202 -7.32 -11.06 15.65
C TRP A 202 -8.83 -11.09 15.37
N SER A 203 -9.30 -10.40 14.34
CA SER A 203 -10.71 -10.40 13.97
C SER A 203 -10.91 -10.42 12.48
N LEU A 204 -11.87 -11.23 12.04
CA LEU A 204 -12.25 -11.35 10.64
C LEU A 204 -13.75 -11.53 10.50
N GLU A 205 -14.40 -10.55 9.87
CA GLU A 205 -15.86 -10.46 9.77
C GLU A 205 -16.33 -10.70 8.34
N ILE A 206 -17.27 -11.64 8.18
CA ILE A 206 -18.01 -11.93 6.95
C ILE A 206 -17.08 -12.27 5.75
N PRO A 207 -16.14 -13.23 5.89
CA PRO A 207 -15.39 -13.68 4.74
C PRO A 207 -16.22 -14.58 3.82
N MET A 208 -16.06 -14.40 2.51
CA MET A 208 -16.63 -15.34 1.54
C MET A 208 -15.77 -16.61 1.39
N LEU A 209 -14.48 -16.47 1.09
CA LEU A 209 -13.57 -17.61 0.95
C LEU A 209 -12.23 -17.31 1.61
N VAL A 210 -11.82 -18.16 2.56
CA VAL A 210 -10.50 -18.07 3.19
C VAL A 210 -9.78 -19.40 3.15
N THR A 211 -8.51 -19.34 2.79
CA THR A 211 -7.61 -20.50 2.85
C THR A 211 -6.42 -20.16 3.72
N TYR A 212 -6.20 -20.97 4.75
CA TYR A 212 -5.09 -20.85 5.69
C TYR A 212 -4.18 -22.08 5.60
N GLN A 213 -2.88 -21.89 5.47
CA GLN A 213 -1.91 -22.97 5.64
C GLN A 213 -1.54 -23.13 7.12
N TYR A 214 -1.07 -22.05 7.76
CA TYR A 214 -0.75 -22.01 9.19
C TYR A 214 -1.29 -20.73 9.80
N CYS A 215 -2.15 -20.86 10.80
CA CYS A 215 -2.80 -19.68 11.39
C CYS A 215 -3.08 -19.81 12.88
N TYR A 216 -3.09 -18.64 13.51
CA TYR A 216 -3.71 -18.41 14.80
C TYR A 216 -4.82 -17.38 14.61
N VAL A 217 -6.08 -17.77 14.82
CA VAL A 217 -7.23 -16.89 14.63
C VAL A 217 -7.96 -16.70 15.95
N TRP A 218 -8.12 -15.46 16.38
CA TRP A 218 -8.81 -15.17 17.64
C TRP A 218 -10.33 -15.17 17.46
N SER A 219 -10.84 -14.45 16.47
CA SER A 219 -12.27 -14.41 16.19
C SER A 219 -12.52 -14.41 14.69
N LEU A 220 -13.47 -15.24 14.28
CA LEU A 220 -13.91 -15.33 12.90
C LEU A 220 -15.42 -15.50 12.84
N GLU A 221 -16.07 -14.52 12.23
CA GLU A 221 -17.53 -14.38 12.24
C GLU A 221 -18.12 -14.56 10.84
N ILE A 222 -19.13 -15.42 10.74
CA ILE A 222 -19.97 -15.64 9.55
C ILE A 222 -19.15 -15.96 8.29
N PRO A 223 -18.23 -16.94 8.33
CA PRO A 223 -17.55 -17.35 7.10
C PRO A 223 -18.45 -18.21 6.22
N MET A 224 -18.38 -17.99 4.91
CA MET A 224 -19.05 -18.86 3.95
C MET A 224 -18.23 -20.14 3.69
N LEU A 225 -16.96 -20.04 3.35
CA LEU A 225 -16.07 -21.18 3.16
C LEU A 225 -14.70 -20.91 3.77
N VAL A 226 -14.29 -21.77 4.71
CA VAL A 226 -12.94 -21.73 5.26
C VAL A 226 -12.24 -23.07 5.09
N THR A 227 -10.99 -23.00 4.67
CA THR A 227 -10.12 -24.15 4.58
C THR A 227 -8.84 -23.91 5.36
N TYR A 228 -8.48 -24.89 6.19
CA TYR A 228 -7.32 -24.83 7.07
C TYR A 228 -6.48 -26.09 6.90
N GLN A 229 -5.17 -25.92 6.70
CA GLN A 229 -4.23 -27.03 6.85
C GLN A 229 -3.86 -27.21 8.32
N ASN A 230 -3.32 -26.17 8.97
CA ASN A 230 -3.00 -26.17 10.39
C ASN A 230 -3.52 -24.90 11.07
N CYS A 231 -4.28 -25.06 12.16
CA CYS A 231 -4.85 -23.90 12.85
C CYS A 231 -4.93 -24.02 14.37
N TYR A 232 -4.95 -22.85 14.99
CA TYR A 232 -5.36 -22.61 16.37
C TYR A 232 -6.40 -21.51 16.36
N ASP A 233 -7.67 -21.88 16.50
CA ASP A 233 -8.79 -20.95 16.44
C ASP A 233 -9.43 -20.80 17.82
N TRP A 234 -9.64 -19.57 18.28
CA TRP A 234 -10.24 -19.32 19.58
C TRP A 234 -11.78 -19.28 19.49
N SER A 235 -12.32 -18.57 18.51
CA SER A 235 -13.77 -18.51 18.29
C SER A 235 -14.13 -18.48 16.82
N LEU A 236 -15.04 -19.37 16.43
CA LEU A 236 -15.68 -19.40 15.12
C LEU A 236 -17.19 -19.37 15.28
N GLU A 237 -17.82 -18.39 14.64
CA GLU A 237 -19.26 -18.18 14.70
C GLU A 237 -19.92 -18.34 13.33
N ILE A 238 -20.97 -19.16 13.28
CA ILE A 238 -21.86 -19.37 12.13
C ILE A 238 -21.11 -19.73 10.82
N PRO A 239 -20.23 -20.75 10.79
CA PRO A 239 -19.62 -21.16 9.53
C PRO A 239 -20.57 -21.98 8.66
N MET A 240 -20.63 -21.65 7.36
CA MET A 240 -21.38 -22.45 6.40
C MET A 240 -20.66 -23.75 6.02
N LEU A 241 -19.39 -23.66 5.61
CA LEU A 241 -18.56 -24.83 5.33
C LEU A 241 -17.14 -24.62 5.85
N VAL A 242 -16.65 -25.56 6.64
CA VAL A 242 -15.25 -25.56 7.08
C VAL A 242 -14.58 -26.91 6.86
N THR A 243 -13.38 -26.86 6.31
CA THR A 243 -12.53 -28.03 6.12
C THR A 243 -11.23 -27.87 6.87
N TYR A 244 -10.89 -28.86 7.68
CA TYR A 244 -9.71 -28.86 8.54
C TYR A 244 -8.86 -30.11 8.29
N GLN A 245 -7.54 -29.94 8.17
CA GLN A 245 -6.60 -31.06 8.26
C GLN A 245 -6.17 -31.31 9.72
N TYR A 246 -5.56 -30.32 10.39
CA TYR A 246 -5.14 -30.41 11.79
C TYR A 246 -5.45 -29.13 12.56
N CYS A 247 -6.37 -29.20 13.53
CA CYS A 247 -6.79 -27.99 14.23
C CYS A 247 -7.14 -28.14 15.70
N TYR A 248 -6.82 -27.08 16.44
CA TYR A 248 -7.29 -26.84 17.80
C TYR A 248 -8.29 -25.70 17.77
N VAL A 249 -9.52 -25.95 18.22
CA VAL A 249 -10.60 -24.98 18.24
C VAL A 249 -11.16 -24.86 19.65
N TRP A 250 -11.17 -23.66 20.21
CA TRP A 250 -11.69 -23.45 21.55
C TRP A 250 -13.21 -23.35 21.59
N SER A 251 -13.81 -22.55 20.72
CA SER A 251 -15.26 -22.43 20.64
C SER A 251 -15.74 -22.38 19.20
N LEU A 252 -16.78 -23.16 18.93
CA LEU A 252 -17.37 -23.28 17.61
C LEU A 252 -18.89 -23.30 17.71
N LYS A 253 -19.54 -22.28 17.11
CA LYS A 253 -20.99 -22.08 17.19
C LYS A 253 -21.68 -22.22 15.85
N ILE A 254 -22.79 -22.96 15.84
CA ILE A 254 -23.73 -23.12 14.73
C ILE A 254 -23.04 -23.49 13.39
N PRO A 255 -22.26 -24.58 13.37
CA PRO A 255 -21.70 -25.11 12.14
C PRO A 255 -22.73 -25.78 11.22
N MET A 256 -22.77 -25.41 9.94
CA MET A 256 -23.60 -26.10 8.95
C MET A 256 -22.95 -27.40 8.41
N LEU A 257 -21.76 -27.32 7.81
CA LEU A 257 -21.07 -28.50 7.25
C LEU A 257 -19.57 -28.50 7.61
N PHE A 258 -19.11 -29.62 8.21
CA PHE A 258 -17.73 -29.75 8.68
C PHE A 258 -17.06 -31.03 8.23
N THR A 259 -15.81 -30.89 7.78
CA THR A 259 -14.95 -32.03 7.45
C THR A 259 -13.61 -31.92 8.17
N TYR A 260 -13.27 -32.93 8.96
CA TYR A 260 -12.02 -32.99 9.73
C TYR A 260 -11.20 -34.23 9.37
N GLN A 261 -9.89 -34.07 9.28
CA GLN A 261 -8.97 -35.20 9.44
C GLN A 261 -8.60 -35.40 10.91
N TYR A 262 -8.08 -34.36 11.55
CA TYR A 262 -7.70 -34.34 12.97
C TYR A 262 -8.15 -33.05 13.66
N CYS A 263 -8.95 -33.15 14.72
CA CYS A 263 -9.37 -31.99 15.52
C CYS A 263 -9.38 -32.22 17.03
N TYR A 264 -9.12 -31.12 17.74
CA TYR A 264 -9.38 -30.95 19.16
C TYR A 264 -10.33 -29.75 19.33
N VAL A 265 -11.55 -30.00 19.75
CA VAL A 265 -12.56 -28.97 19.99
C VAL A 265 -12.89 -28.96 21.47
N TRP A 266 -12.86 -27.79 22.10
CA TRP A 266 -13.36 -27.66 23.47
C TRP A 266 -14.88 -27.56 23.43
N SER A 267 -15.45 -26.41 23.08
CA SER A 267 -16.90 -26.24 23.03
C SER A 267 -17.45 -26.30 21.59
N LEU A 268 -18.48 -27.12 21.39
CA LEU A 268 -19.19 -27.29 20.11
C LEU A 268 -20.70 -27.14 20.31
N GLU A 269 -21.30 -26.15 19.64
CA GLU A 269 -22.75 -25.92 19.69
C GLU A 269 -23.41 -26.20 18.34
N ILE A 270 -24.31 -27.21 18.31
CA ILE A 270 -25.30 -27.49 17.26
C ILE A 270 -24.73 -27.65 15.83
N PRO A 271 -24.10 -28.79 15.51
CA PRO A 271 -23.79 -29.12 14.13
C PRO A 271 -24.96 -29.71 13.35
N MET A 272 -25.11 -29.29 12.10
CA MET A 272 -26.05 -29.90 11.15
C MET A 272 -25.47 -31.16 10.50
N LEU A 273 -24.20 -31.14 10.06
CA LEU A 273 -23.51 -32.31 9.50
C LEU A 273 -21.99 -32.25 9.77
N VAL A 274 -21.46 -33.30 10.41
CA VAL A 274 -20.02 -33.44 10.70
C VAL A 274 -19.48 -34.73 10.11
N THR A 275 -18.35 -34.64 9.42
CA THR A 275 -17.55 -35.80 9.00
C THR A 275 -16.14 -35.66 9.58
N TYR A 276 -15.63 -36.71 10.22
CA TYR A 276 -14.30 -36.69 10.83
C TYR A 276 -13.64 -38.07 10.73
N GLN A 277 -12.31 -38.09 10.58
CA GLN A 277 -11.52 -39.29 10.86
C GLN A 277 -11.22 -39.40 12.35
N TYR A 278 -10.63 -38.35 12.94
CA TYR A 278 -10.33 -38.28 14.37
C TYR A 278 -10.69 -36.91 14.93
N CYS A 279 -11.62 -36.85 15.87
CA CYS A 279 -11.95 -35.62 16.58
C CYS A 279 -12.18 -35.87 18.06
N TYR A 280 -11.56 -35.06 18.90
CA TYR A 280 -11.79 -35.06 20.34
C TYR A 280 -12.57 -33.80 20.71
N VAL A 281 -13.73 -33.99 21.33
CA VAL A 281 -14.63 -32.92 21.79
C VAL A 281 -14.75 -33.03 23.32
N TRP A 282 -14.53 -31.93 24.05
CA TRP A 282 -14.49 -31.94 25.53
C TRP A 282 -15.29 -30.80 26.18
#